data_AF-A0A7V9QDH3-F1
#
_entry.id   AF-A0A7V9QDH3-F1
#
_cell.length_a   1.000
_cell.length_b   1.000
_cell.length_c   1.000
_cell.angle_alpha   90.00
_cell.angle_beta   90.00
_cell.angle_gamma   90.00
#
_symmetry.space_group_name_H-M   'P 1'
#
loop_
_entity.id
_entity.type
_entity.pdbx_description
1 polymer ?
#
loop_
_entity_poly.entity_id
_entity_poly.type
_entity_poly.pdbx_seq_one_letter_code
_entity_poly.pdbx_strand_id
1 'polypeptide(L)'
;RLTAEEDLRGLRTRVRAALDEAIGLAPDRIELLAPHTLLKTSSGKLRRKPTQALYVAGELRPRTDTAAERAKMFAASQIHWAKRKIDGLWGTRDD
;
A
#
# COMPACT_ATOMS: atom_id res chain seq x y z
N ARG A 1 9.84 -6.86 1.50
CA ARG A 1 9.69 -5.48 0.94
C ARG A 1 10.89 -5.29 0.02
N LEU A 2 10.68 -5.02 -1.28
CA LEU A 2 11.79 -4.77 -2.21
C LEU A 2 12.25 -3.33 -2.02
N THR A 3 13.51 -3.13 -1.66
CA THR A 3 14.08 -1.81 -1.38
C THR A 3 15.43 -1.62 -2.05
N ALA A 4 16.14 -2.69 -2.40
CA ALA A 4 17.37 -2.60 -3.16
C ALA A 4 17.06 -2.16 -4.59
N GLU A 5 17.85 -1.24 -5.14
CA GLU A 5 17.59 -0.75 -6.50
C GLU A 5 17.68 -1.86 -7.55
N GLU A 6 18.51 -2.87 -7.30
CA GLU A 6 18.60 -4.06 -8.15
C GLU A 6 17.28 -4.83 -8.22
N ASP A 7 16.65 -5.06 -7.07
CA ASP A 7 15.32 -5.70 -6.99
C ASP A 7 14.26 -4.89 -7.73
N LEU A 8 14.29 -3.57 -7.57
CA LEU A 8 13.36 -2.65 -8.21
C LEU A 8 13.55 -2.62 -9.73
N ARG A 9 14.79 -2.64 -10.21
CA ARG A 9 15.10 -2.80 -11.65
C ARG A 9 14.59 -4.14 -12.17
N GLY A 10 14.87 -5.25 -11.47
CA GLY A 10 14.37 -6.57 -11.84
C GLY A 10 12.84 -6.63 -11.90
N LEU A 11 12.15 -5.97 -10.96
CA LEU A 11 10.69 -5.84 -10.99
C LEU A 11 10.20 -5.08 -12.24
N ARG A 12 10.82 -3.93 -12.58
CA ARG A 12 10.45 -3.16 -13.78
C ARG A 12 10.58 -4.00 -15.05
N THR A 13 11.67 -4.77 -15.18
CA THR A 13 11.88 -5.66 -16.32
C THR A 13 10.78 -6.72 -16.43
N ARG A 14 10.43 -7.38 -15.32
CA ARG A 14 9.38 -8.40 -15.32
C ARG A 14 8.00 -7.82 -15.65
N VAL A 15 7.68 -6.64 -15.12
CA VAL A 15 6.42 -5.95 -15.44
C VAL A 15 6.34 -5.60 -16.92
N ARG A 16 7.44 -5.10 -17.51
CA ARG A 16 7.49 -4.79 -18.95
C ARG A 16 7.28 -6.03 -19.80
N ALA A 17 7.98 -7.13 -19.50
CA ALA A 17 7.84 -8.39 -20.23
C ALA A 17 6.40 -8.94 -20.15
N ALA A 18 5.81 -8.91 -18.96
CA ALA A 18 4.43 -9.37 -18.76
C ALA A 18 3.41 -8.52 -19.52
N LEU A 19 3.64 -7.20 -19.64
CA LEU A 19 2.77 -6.33 -20.43
C LEU A 19 2.94 -6.60 -21.93
N ASP A 20 4.17 -6.73 -22.41
CA ASP A 20 4.41 -7.06 -23.82
C ASP A 20 3.74 -8.38 -24.21
N GLU A 21 3.85 -9.40 -23.36
CA GLU A 21 3.18 -10.69 -23.57
C GLU A 21 1.65 -10.59 -23.54
N ALA A 22 1.08 -9.82 -22.59
CA ALA A 22 -0.36 -9.78 -22.38
C ALA A 22 -1.12 -8.86 -23.36
N ILE A 23 -0.49 -7.75 -23.79
CA ILE A 23 -1.15 -6.72 -24.61
C ILE A 23 -0.40 -6.41 -25.91
N GLY A 24 0.77 -7.02 -26.16
CA GLY A 24 1.56 -6.79 -27.38
C GLY A 24 2.19 -5.40 -27.46
N LEU A 25 2.28 -4.70 -26.32
CA LEU A 25 2.76 -3.33 -26.27
C LEU A 25 3.61 -3.08 -25.03
N ALA A 26 4.83 -2.62 -25.24
CA ALA A 26 5.69 -2.12 -24.18
C ALA A 26 5.24 -0.72 -23.72
N PRO A 27 5.04 -0.48 -22.42
CA PRO A 27 4.74 0.87 -21.91
C PRO A 27 5.96 1.78 -21.99
N ASP A 28 5.73 3.05 -22.34
CA ASP A 28 6.77 4.09 -22.41
C ASP A 28 7.47 4.28 -21.06
N ARG A 29 6.70 4.29 -19.97
CA ARG A 29 7.19 4.54 -18.61
C ARG A 29 6.57 3.58 -17.60
N ILE A 30 7.41 3.09 -16.68
CA ILE A 30 7.00 2.29 -15.52
C ILE A 30 7.56 2.95 -14.27
N GLU A 31 6.68 3.57 -13.50
CA GLU A 31 7.04 4.23 -12.24
C GLU A 31 6.70 3.35 -11.05
N LEU A 32 7.70 3.09 -10.21
CA LEU A 32 7.51 2.39 -8.93
C LEU A 32 7.30 3.44 -7.84
N LEU A 33 6.11 3.43 -7.25
CA LEU A 33 5.70 4.40 -6.25
C LEU A 33 5.74 3.80 -4.84
N ALA A 34 5.98 4.64 -3.84
CA ALA A 34 5.82 4.23 -2.46
C ALA A 34 4.34 3.84 -2.19
N PRO A 35 4.07 2.95 -1.22
CA PRO A 35 2.71 2.69 -0.77
C PRO A 35 1.96 3.98 -0.43
N HIS A 36 0.64 3.97 -0.63
CA HIS A 36 -0.26 5.11 -0.34
C HIS A 36 0.00 6.40 -1.16
N THR A 37 0.74 6.30 -2.27
CA THR A 37 0.92 7.43 -3.22
C THR A 37 -0.26 7.61 -4.16
N LEU A 38 -0.89 6.52 -4.63
CA LEU A 38 -2.01 6.60 -5.57
C LEU A 38 -3.30 7.03 -4.87
N LEU A 39 -4.03 7.97 -5.48
CA LEU A 39 -5.27 8.49 -4.91
C LEU A 39 -6.38 7.44 -5.06
N LYS A 40 -7.14 7.25 -3.97
CA LYS A 40 -8.26 6.30 -3.90
C LYS A 40 -9.55 6.98 -3.46
N THR A 41 -10.69 6.40 -3.85
CA THR A 41 -12.00 6.73 -3.27
C THR A 41 -12.10 6.15 -1.86
N SER A 42 -13.13 6.54 -1.12
CA SER A 42 -13.46 5.95 0.20
C SER A 42 -13.64 4.42 0.13
N SER A 43 -14.16 3.91 -0.99
CA SER A 43 -14.28 2.48 -1.28
C SER A 43 -12.99 1.79 -1.77
N GLY A 44 -11.89 2.55 -1.90
CA GLY A 44 -10.58 2.01 -2.30
C GLY A 44 -10.32 1.93 -3.80
N LYS A 45 -11.27 2.37 -4.66
CA LYS A 45 -11.07 2.41 -6.11
C LYS A 45 -10.06 3.48 -6.49
N LEU A 46 -9.24 3.24 -7.51
CA LEU A 46 -8.22 4.20 -7.96
C LEU A 46 -8.87 5.41 -8.65
N ARG A 47 -8.47 6.62 -8.24
CA ARG A 47 -8.86 7.88 -8.87
C ARG A 47 -7.86 8.20 -9.99
N ARG A 48 -7.96 7.48 -11.11
CA ARG A 48 -7.00 7.53 -12.24
C ARG A 48 -6.78 8.94 -12.78
N LYS A 49 -7.85 9.66 -13.15
CA LYS A 49 -7.75 11.03 -13.72
C LYS A 49 -7.05 12.03 -12.78
N PRO A 50 -7.48 12.19 -11.51
CA PRO A 50 -6.76 13.04 -10.56
C PRO A 50 -5.30 12.62 -10.34
N THR A 51 -5.04 11.31 -10.25
CA THR A 51 -3.68 10.79 -10.10
C THR A 51 -2.81 11.16 -11.30
N GLN A 52 -3.33 11.02 -12.52
CA GLN A 52 -2.64 11.40 -13.74
C GLN A 52 -2.33 12.90 -13.77
N ALA A 53 -3.29 13.76 -13.40
CA ALA A 53 -3.09 15.20 -13.35
C ALA A 53 -1.94 15.58 -12.39
N LEU A 54 -1.92 15.01 -11.19
CA LEU A 54 -0.85 15.24 -10.21
C LEU A 54 0.49 14.66 -10.65
N TYR A 55 0.48 13.51 -11.34
CA TYR A 55 1.70 12.92 -11.90
C TYR A 55 2.32 13.82 -12.97
N VAL A 56 1.51 14.31 -13.92
CA VAL A 56 1.95 15.21 -14.99
C VAL A 56 2.42 16.55 -14.42
N ALA A 57 1.76 17.05 -13.37
CA ALA A 57 2.20 18.26 -12.65
C ALA A 57 3.47 18.05 -11.80
N GLY A 58 3.96 16.82 -11.64
CA GLY A 58 5.10 16.53 -10.76
C GLY A 58 4.77 16.65 -9.26
N GLU A 59 3.49 16.68 -8.91
CA GLU A 59 2.95 16.89 -7.56
C GLU A 59 2.47 15.59 -6.90
N LEU A 60 2.55 14.46 -7.59
CA LEU A 60 2.20 13.17 -7.00
C LEU A 60 3.18 12.83 -5.87
N ARG A 61 2.67 12.73 -4.64
CA ARG A 61 3.46 12.47 -3.43
C ARG A 61 2.83 11.37 -2.59
N PRO A 62 3.64 10.57 -1.86
CA PRO A 62 3.11 9.62 -0.89
C PRO A 62 2.30 10.34 0.19
N ARG A 63 1.18 9.75 0.60
CA ARG A 63 0.55 10.18 1.85
C ARG A 63 1.47 9.79 3.00
N THR A 64 1.95 10.78 3.73
CA THR A 64 2.63 10.57 5.01
C THR A 64 1.60 10.47 6.12
N ASP A 65 1.62 9.38 6.87
CA ASP A 65 0.80 9.26 8.08
C ASP A 65 1.23 10.33 9.08
N THR A 66 0.26 11.08 9.57
CA THR A 66 0.49 12.06 10.62
C THR A 66 0.79 11.37 11.95
N ALA A 67 1.46 12.06 12.88
CA ALA A 67 1.74 11.53 14.22
C ALA A 67 0.47 11.07 14.95
N ALA A 68 -0.65 11.77 14.73
CA ALA A 68 -1.96 11.43 15.29
C ALA A 68 -2.51 10.11 14.74
N GLU A 69 -2.40 9.87 13.43
CA GLU A 69 -2.82 8.63 12.80
C GLU A 69 -1.99 7.44 13.30
N ARG A 70 -0.67 7.63 13.46
CA ARG A 70 0.22 6.62 14.05
C ARG A 70 -0.14 6.31 15.50
N ALA A 71 -0.42 7.33 16.31
CA ALA A 71 -0.86 7.16 17.70
C ALA A 71 -2.19 6.41 17.80
N LYS A 72 -3.16 6.75 16.94
CA LYS A 72 -4.45 6.03 16.85
C LYS A 72 -4.26 4.57 16.48
N MET A 73 -3.40 4.27 15.49
CA MET A 73 -3.08 2.90 15.10
C MET A 73 -2.42 2.12 16.25
N PHE A 74 -1.50 2.75 16.99
CA PHE A 74 -0.87 2.16 18.16
C PHE A 74 -1.89 1.84 19.26
N ALA A 75 -2.77 2.78 19.60
CA ALA A 75 -3.83 2.56 20.61
C ALA A 75 -4.79 1.42 20.19
N ALA A 76 -5.20 1.38 18.92
CA ALA A 76 -6.04 0.31 18.40
C ALA A 76 -5.34 -1.08 18.47
N SER A 77 -4.02 -1.12 18.24
CA SER A 77 -3.19 -2.32 18.41
C SER A 77 -3.17 -2.83 19.85
N GLN A 78 -3.08 -1.92 20.84
CA GLN A 78 -3.09 -2.30 22.26
C GLN A 78 -4.45 -2.88 22.70
N ILE A 79 -5.55 -2.35 22.16
CA ILE A 79 -6.90 -2.88 22.43
C ILE A 79 -7.06 -4.30 21.88
N HIS A 80 -6.49 -4.61 20.71
CA HIS A 80 -6.51 -5.96 20.17
C HIS A 80 -5.71 -6.93 21.05
N TRP A 81 -4.53 -6.52 21.52
CA TRP A 81 -3.73 -7.34 22.45
C TRP A 81 -4.44 -7.55 23.81
N ALA A 82 -5.04 -6.50 24.36
CA ALA A 82 -5.75 -6.56 25.63
C ALA A 82 -7.00 -7.46 25.54
N LYS A 83 -7.80 -7.35 24.47
CA LYS A 83 -8.93 -8.25 24.21
C LYS A 83 -8.51 -9.71 24.08
N ARG A 84 -7.42 -9.99 23.37
CA ARG A 84 -6.89 -11.36 23.23
C ARG A 84 -6.42 -11.95 24.56
N LYS A 85 -5.93 -11.10 25.48
CA LYS A 85 -5.50 -11.51 26.82
C LYS A 85 -6.69 -11.77 27.75
N ILE A 86 -7.77 -11.01 27.59
CA ILE A 86 -9.03 -11.19 28.32
C ILE A 86 -9.77 -12.44 27.80
N ASP A 87 -9.93 -12.60 26.48
CA ASP A 87 -10.57 -13.78 25.89
C ASP A 87 -9.79 -15.08 26.18
N GLY A 88 -8.45 -15.01 26.25
CA GLY A 88 -7.59 -16.10 26.71
C GLY A 88 -7.62 -16.34 28.23
N LEU A 89 -8.18 -15.43 29.03
CA LEU A 89 -8.36 -15.58 30.47
C LEU A 89 -9.68 -16.28 30.85
N TRP A 90 -10.65 -16.35 29.92
CA TRP A 90 -11.96 -16.99 30.13
C TRP A 90 -12.10 -18.35 29.43
N GLY A 91 -11.03 -18.86 28.81
CA GLY A 91 -11.03 -20.15 28.12
C GLY A 91 -10.47 -21.30 28.95
N THR A 92 -11.21 -21.76 29.95
CA THR A 92 -11.30 -23.17 30.45
C THR A 92 -12.05 -23.17 31.77
N ARG A 93 -13.39 -23.21 31.71
CA ARG A 93 -14.21 -23.83 32.75
C ARG A 93 -15.62 -23.99 32.21
N ASP A 94 -15.87 -25.12 31.56
CA ASP A 94 -17.19 -25.73 31.54
C ASP A 94 -16.98 -27.24 31.40
N ASP A 95 -17.51 -27.94 32.40
CA ASP A 95 -17.59 -29.39 32.56
C ASP A 95 -18.72 -29.97 31.69
#